data_AF-A0A5J4NDR3-F1
#
_entry.id   AF-A0A5J4NDR3-F1
#
_cell.length_a   1.000
_cell.length_b   1.000
_cell.length_c   1.000
_cell.angle_alpha   90.00
_cell.angle_beta   90.00
_cell.angle_gamma   90.00
#
_symmetry.space_group_name_H-M   'P 1'
#
loop_
_entity.id
_entity.type
_entity.pdbx_description
1 polymer ?
#
loop_
_entity_poly.entity_id
_entity_poly.type
_entity_poly.pdbx_seq_one_letter_code
_entity_poly.pdbx_strand_id
1 'polypeptide(L)'
;MGFLQPPTQGSSDGRLNDFVGVGLVVMPAYLRLVRRLQIYYRMEPAGSHGVWCLDDFHFVPYIWGCRQLIGHDQYGPSTISDQQIAAAEKDSYLLFSCIDYIYQVKTGPFAEHSNTLYGIGQVPSWEKVSSGLVKMYKGEVLNKFPVMQHFLFGKLLSFDPAPKPSLGDFKSDMFRKPSPVSPVTIHNG
;
A
#
# COMPACT_ATOMS: atom_id res chain seq x y z
N MET A 1 -21.57 -1.83 3.73
CA MET A 1 -20.97 -3.07 3.19
C MET A 1 -20.30 -2.68 1.88
N GLY A 2 -19.04 -2.23 1.92
CA GLY A 2 -18.35 -1.64 0.77
C GLY A 2 -17.13 -2.45 0.37
N PHE A 3 -17.11 -2.93 -0.87
CA PHE A 3 -15.85 -3.24 -1.55
C PHE A 3 -15.42 -1.98 -2.28
N LEU A 4 -14.12 -1.67 -2.30
CA LEU A 4 -13.62 -0.59 -3.16
C LEU A 4 -13.93 -1.00 -4.60
N GLN A 5 -14.76 -0.20 -5.27
CA GLN A 5 -15.12 -0.48 -6.65
C GLN A 5 -13.96 -0.10 -7.56
N PRO A 6 -13.55 -0.97 -8.50
CA PRO A 6 -12.60 -0.58 -9.52
C PRO A 6 -13.20 0.52 -10.40
N PRO A 7 -12.41 1.47 -10.91
CA PRO A 7 -12.90 2.46 -11.86
C PRO A 7 -13.44 1.74 -13.11
N THR A 8 -14.70 2.00 -13.44
CA THR A 8 -15.45 1.37 -14.55
C THR A 8 -15.04 1.89 -15.93
N GLN A 9 -14.11 2.84 -16.03
CA GLN A 9 -13.71 3.41 -17.31
C GLN A 9 -12.19 3.47 -17.44
N GLY A 10 -11.64 2.58 -18.26
CA GLY A 10 -10.20 2.56 -18.55
C GLY A 10 -9.73 1.51 -19.56
N SER A 11 -10.53 0.50 -19.92
CA SER A 11 -10.19 -0.45 -20.98
C SER A 11 -11.21 -0.35 -22.11
N SER A 12 -10.75 -0.05 -23.32
CA SER A 12 -11.54 -0.03 -24.55
C SER A 12 -12.06 -1.42 -24.99
N ASP A 13 -12.01 -2.42 -24.11
CA ASP A 13 -12.22 -3.84 -24.41
C ASP A 13 -13.09 -4.57 -23.37
N GLY A 14 -13.71 -3.85 -22.41
CA GLY A 14 -14.62 -4.44 -21.41
C GLY A 14 -14.00 -5.47 -20.45
N ARG A 15 -12.72 -5.81 -20.61
CA ARG A 15 -11.96 -6.66 -19.69
C ARG A 15 -11.66 -5.88 -18.41
N LEU A 16 -12.15 -6.42 -17.30
CA LEU A 16 -11.75 -6.02 -15.95
C LEU A 16 -10.22 -6.11 -15.84
N ASN A 17 -9.60 -5.03 -15.37
CA ASN A 17 -8.17 -5.04 -15.11
C ASN A 17 -7.94 -5.82 -13.81
N ASP A 18 -7.60 -7.11 -13.93
CA ASP A 18 -7.38 -7.99 -12.78
C ASP A 18 -6.32 -7.45 -11.82
N PHE A 19 -5.31 -6.70 -12.30
CA PHE A 19 -4.34 -6.05 -11.42
C PHE A 19 -4.99 -5.01 -10.50
N VAL A 20 -5.92 -4.22 -11.04
CA VAL A 20 -6.72 -3.28 -10.25
C VAL A 20 -7.68 -4.02 -9.33
N GLY A 21 -8.28 -5.12 -9.79
CA GLY A 21 -9.11 -6.00 -8.97
C GLY A 21 -8.35 -6.60 -7.77
N VAL A 22 -7.11 -7.04 -7.96
CA VAL A 22 -6.25 -7.54 -6.87
C VAL A 22 -5.99 -6.43 -5.85
N GLY A 23 -5.64 -5.23 -6.30
CA GLY A 23 -5.34 -4.11 -5.41
C GLY A 23 -6.56 -3.57 -4.66
N LEU A 24 -7.71 -3.43 -5.33
CA LEU A 24 -8.88 -2.76 -4.76
C LEU A 24 -9.91 -3.73 -4.18
N VAL A 25 -10.00 -4.97 -4.65
CA VAL A 25 -11.03 -5.92 -4.16
C VAL A 25 -10.41 -6.98 -3.26
N VAL A 26 -9.37 -7.64 -3.74
CA VAL A 26 -8.75 -8.77 -3.01
C VAL A 26 -7.96 -8.25 -1.81
N MET A 27 -7.17 -7.17 -1.96
CA MET A 27 -6.34 -6.66 -0.87
C MET A 27 -7.13 -6.20 0.35
N PRO A 28 -8.21 -5.39 0.24
CA PRO A 28 -9.01 -5.05 1.43
C PRO A 28 -9.69 -6.26 2.05
N ALA A 29 -10.15 -7.23 1.24
CA ALA A 29 -10.73 -8.46 1.76
C ALA A 29 -9.70 -9.27 2.57
N TYR A 30 -8.47 -9.40 2.06
CA TYR A 30 -7.35 -9.99 2.78
C TYR A 30 -7.04 -9.25 4.09
N LEU A 31 -6.94 -7.91 4.06
CA LEU A 31 -6.66 -7.11 5.25
C LEU A 31 -7.74 -7.28 6.32
N ARG A 32 -9.02 -7.27 5.95
CA ARG A 32 -10.11 -7.52 6.91
C ARG A 32 -9.99 -8.88 7.58
N LEU A 33 -9.65 -9.92 6.83
CA LEU A 33 -9.44 -11.26 7.37
C LEU A 33 -8.24 -11.26 8.33
N VAL A 34 -7.08 -10.78 7.89
CA VAL A 34 -5.85 -10.86 8.69
C VAL A 34 -5.91 -9.99 9.94
N ARG A 35 -6.52 -8.79 9.89
CA ARG A 35 -6.76 -7.95 11.08
C ARG A 35 -7.65 -8.64 12.11
N ARG A 36 -8.68 -9.38 11.65
CA ARG A 36 -9.51 -10.19 12.56
C ARG A 36 -8.69 -11.30 13.22
N LEU A 37 -7.80 -11.97 12.47
CA LEU A 37 -6.91 -12.99 13.04
C LEU A 37 -5.94 -12.39 14.06
N GLN A 38 -5.34 -11.23 13.76
CA GLN A 38 -4.43 -10.51 14.67
C GLN A 38 -5.10 -10.23 16.02
N ILE A 39 -6.30 -9.65 16.01
CA ILE A 39 -7.05 -9.33 17.23
C ILE A 39 -7.52 -10.61 17.94
N TYR A 40 -8.16 -11.52 17.21
CA TYR A 40 -8.81 -12.70 17.79
C TYR A 40 -7.80 -13.64 18.46
N TYR A 41 -6.66 -13.87 17.81
CA TYR A 41 -5.60 -14.74 18.32
C TYR A 41 -4.49 -14.00 19.05
N ARG A 42 -4.61 -12.67 19.24
CA ARG A 42 -3.57 -11.82 19.86
C ARG A 42 -2.19 -12.07 19.25
N MET A 43 -2.13 -12.10 17.92
CA MET A 43 -0.91 -12.42 17.21
C MET A 43 0.17 -11.39 17.54
N GLU A 44 1.38 -11.86 17.74
CA GLU A 44 2.54 -10.98 17.90
C GLU A 44 3.12 -10.62 16.52
N PRO A 45 3.68 -9.42 16.36
CA PRO A 45 4.37 -9.02 15.14
C PRO A 45 5.53 -9.98 14.83
N ALA A 46 5.63 -10.40 13.57
CA ALA A 46 6.73 -11.25 13.14
C ALA A 46 7.98 -10.41 12.86
N GLY A 47 9.01 -10.52 13.71
CA GLY A 47 10.30 -9.86 13.54
C GLY A 47 10.56 -8.72 14.54
N SER A 48 11.84 -8.42 14.78
CA SER A 48 12.30 -7.50 15.83
C SER A 48 12.56 -6.07 15.31
N HIS A 49 11.70 -5.53 14.44
CA HIS A 49 11.96 -4.22 13.82
C HIS A 49 11.74 -3.02 14.76
N GLY A 50 11.21 -3.24 15.97
CA GLY A 50 11.04 -2.22 17.00
C GLY A 50 10.25 -1.00 16.50
N VAL A 51 10.51 0.17 17.08
CA VAL A 51 9.80 1.44 16.79
C VAL A 51 10.07 1.99 15.38
N TRP A 52 11.02 1.40 14.64
CA TRP A 52 11.44 1.86 13.31
C TRP A 52 10.77 1.10 12.15
N CYS A 53 9.93 0.10 12.44
CA CYS A 53 9.13 -0.54 11.41
C CYS A 53 8.09 0.43 10.81
N LEU A 54 7.67 0.17 9.58
CA LEU A 54 6.57 0.92 8.96
C LEU A 54 5.24 0.64 9.68
N ASP A 55 5.00 -0.63 9.99
CA ASP A 55 3.81 -1.18 10.62
C ASP A 55 4.15 -2.57 11.16
N ASP A 56 3.39 -3.03 12.15
CA ASP A 56 3.66 -4.26 12.86
C ASP A 56 3.45 -5.52 11.98
N PHE A 57 2.55 -5.46 10.99
CA PHE A 57 2.15 -6.64 10.21
C PHE A 57 2.14 -6.44 8.70
N HIS A 58 2.06 -5.21 8.21
CA HIS A 58 1.71 -4.94 6.82
C HIS A 58 2.65 -3.93 6.15
N PHE A 59 3.09 -4.23 4.93
CA PHE A 59 3.91 -3.29 4.16
C PHE A 59 3.23 -2.89 2.84
N VAL A 60 2.84 -3.87 2.03
CA VAL A 60 2.28 -3.68 0.68
C VAL A 60 1.08 -2.72 0.61
N PRO A 61 0.11 -2.74 1.55
CA PRO A 61 -1.01 -1.78 1.54
C PRO A 61 -0.58 -0.32 1.53
N TYR A 62 0.52 0.02 2.23
CA TYR A 62 1.02 1.39 2.29
C TYR A 62 1.60 1.83 0.94
N ILE A 63 2.31 0.94 0.24
CA ILE A 63 2.83 1.23 -1.11
C ILE A 63 1.68 1.52 -2.07
N TRP A 64 0.66 0.65 -2.09
CA TRP A 64 -0.48 0.80 -2.99
C TRP A 64 -1.38 1.97 -2.58
N GLY A 65 -1.63 2.15 -1.29
CA GLY A 65 -2.43 3.25 -0.76
C GLY A 65 -1.84 4.62 -1.07
N CYS A 66 -0.54 4.83 -0.88
CA CYS A 66 0.11 6.08 -1.26
C CYS A 66 0.03 6.35 -2.77
N ARG A 67 0.02 5.29 -3.61
CA ARG A 67 -0.17 5.44 -5.06
C ARG A 67 -1.60 5.81 -5.44
N GLN A 68 -2.60 5.39 -4.66
CA GLN A 68 -3.99 5.84 -4.87
C GLN A 68 -4.15 7.35 -4.68
N LEU A 69 -3.29 7.98 -3.87
CA LEU A 69 -3.34 9.41 -3.56
C LEU A 69 -2.50 10.28 -4.51
N ILE A 70 -1.75 9.69 -5.44
CA ILE A 70 -1.00 10.45 -6.45
C ILE A 70 -2.00 11.10 -7.42
N GLY A 71 -1.90 12.42 -7.59
CA GLY A 71 -2.81 13.20 -8.44
C GLY A 71 -4.11 13.65 -7.77
N HIS A 72 -4.28 13.39 -6.47
CA HIS A 72 -5.36 13.94 -5.66
C HIS A 72 -4.86 15.12 -4.81
N ASP A 73 -5.36 16.32 -5.06
CA ASP A 73 -4.93 17.54 -4.35
C ASP A 73 -5.53 17.66 -2.93
N GLN A 74 -6.52 16.83 -2.61
CA GLN A 74 -7.26 16.92 -1.35
C GLN A 74 -6.45 16.45 -0.12
N TYR A 75 -5.57 15.47 -0.30
CA TYR A 75 -4.80 14.88 0.80
C TYR A 75 -3.32 14.93 0.46
N GLY A 76 -2.52 15.63 1.27
CA GLY A 76 -1.07 15.58 1.21
C GLY A 76 -0.50 14.54 2.20
N PRO A 77 0.79 14.18 2.10
CA PRO A 77 1.41 13.26 3.07
C PRO A 77 1.23 13.66 4.53
N SER A 78 1.17 14.97 4.83
CA SER A 78 0.95 15.50 6.17
C SER A 78 -0.37 15.04 6.82
N THR A 79 -1.35 14.57 6.03
CA THR A 79 -2.63 14.08 6.56
C THR A 79 -2.56 12.63 7.07
N ILE A 80 -1.41 11.95 6.98
CA ILE A 80 -1.26 10.55 7.44
C ILE A 80 -1.58 10.39 8.92
N SER A 81 -1.25 11.36 9.76
CA SER A 81 -1.49 11.31 11.21
C SER A 81 -2.83 11.94 11.62
N ASP A 82 -3.72 12.23 10.67
CA ASP A 82 -5.05 12.75 10.97
C ASP A 82 -6.04 11.59 11.18
N GLN A 83 -6.46 11.39 12.43
CA GLN A 83 -7.39 10.34 12.80
C GLN A 83 -8.79 10.52 12.21
N GLN A 84 -9.25 11.76 12.03
CA GLN A 84 -10.60 12.04 11.52
C GLN A 84 -10.67 11.74 10.02
N ILE A 85 -9.65 12.16 9.28
CA ILE A 85 -9.53 11.84 7.84
C ILE A 85 -9.40 10.33 7.66
N ALA A 86 -8.56 9.67 8.47
CA ALA A 86 -8.40 8.22 8.40
C ALA A 86 -9.74 7.49 8.62
N ALA A 87 -10.50 7.89 9.65
CA ALA A 87 -11.80 7.28 9.96
C ALA A 87 -12.85 7.51 8.87
N ALA A 88 -12.85 8.69 8.23
CA ALA A 88 -13.78 9.04 7.15
C ALA A 88 -13.46 8.29 5.85
N GLU A 89 -12.18 8.13 5.52
CA GLU A 89 -11.73 7.66 4.21
C GLU A 89 -11.24 6.20 4.19
N LYS A 90 -11.35 5.49 5.32
CA LYS A 90 -10.90 4.10 5.47
C LYS A 90 -11.50 3.10 4.48
N ASP A 91 -12.71 3.39 4.00
CA ASP A 91 -13.44 2.56 3.05
C ASP A 91 -13.17 2.97 1.59
N SER A 92 -12.44 4.06 1.36
CA SER A 92 -12.11 4.64 0.05
C SER A 92 -10.64 4.46 -0.35
N TYR A 93 -9.72 4.47 0.61
CA TYR A 93 -8.28 4.37 0.35
C TYR A 93 -7.60 3.34 1.27
N LEU A 94 -6.74 2.49 0.71
CA LEU A 94 -5.99 1.48 1.46
C LEU A 94 -5.11 2.11 2.54
N LEU A 95 -4.52 3.28 2.26
CA LEU A 95 -3.66 3.98 3.22
C LEU A 95 -4.46 4.35 4.47
N PHE A 96 -5.56 5.08 4.29
CA PHE A 96 -6.42 5.48 5.40
C PHE A 96 -7.05 4.29 6.10
N SER A 97 -7.35 3.20 5.38
CA SER A 97 -7.77 1.92 5.98
C SER A 97 -6.73 1.35 6.96
N CYS A 98 -5.43 1.51 6.68
CA CYS A 98 -4.35 1.09 7.57
C CYS A 98 -4.17 2.05 8.75
N ILE A 99 -4.21 3.35 8.50
CA ILE A 99 -4.08 4.35 9.56
C ILE A 99 -5.23 4.25 10.57
N ASP A 100 -6.47 4.11 10.10
CA ASP A 100 -7.64 3.90 10.96
C ASP A 100 -7.48 2.65 11.84
N TYR A 101 -6.92 1.57 11.27
CA TYR A 101 -6.64 0.36 12.04
C TYR A 101 -5.57 0.59 13.12
N ILE A 102 -4.48 1.32 12.80
CA ILE A 102 -3.46 1.68 13.80
C ILE A 102 -4.09 2.40 14.99
N TYR A 103 -4.96 3.39 14.76
CA TYR A 103 -5.64 4.12 15.83
C TYR A 103 -6.59 3.26 16.66
N GLN A 104 -7.06 2.13 16.14
CA GLN A 104 -7.89 1.18 16.89
C GLN A 104 -7.05 0.26 17.79
N VAL A 105 -5.82 -0.06 17.40
CA VAL A 105 -4.98 -1.03 18.11
C VAL A 105 -3.83 -0.42 18.93
N LYS A 106 -3.47 0.85 18.67
CA LYS A 106 -2.42 1.58 19.39
C LYS A 106 -3.01 2.80 20.07
N THR A 107 -2.54 3.07 21.28
CA THR A 107 -2.98 4.21 22.09
C THR A 107 -1.83 5.18 22.31
N GLY A 108 -2.14 6.47 22.40
CA GLY A 108 -1.16 7.54 22.63
C GLY A 108 -0.89 8.37 21.38
N PRO A 109 0.08 9.30 21.44
CA PRO A 109 0.44 10.14 20.31
C PRO A 109 0.97 9.31 19.13
N PHE A 110 0.48 9.60 17.92
CA PHE A 110 0.85 8.85 16.71
C PHE A 110 2.36 8.80 16.46
N ALA A 111 3.07 9.89 16.74
CA ALA A 111 4.52 9.98 16.60
C ALA A 111 5.28 9.01 17.53
N GLU A 112 4.70 8.62 18.67
CA GLU A 112 5.36 7.73 19.64
C GLU A 112 5.24 6.26 19.24
N HIS A 113 4.08 5.84 18.74
CA HIS A 113 3.81 4.44 18.43
C HIS A 113 3.97 4.09 16.93
N SER A 114 4.06 5.10 16.06
CA SER A 114 4.13 4.99 14.60
C SER A 114 5.10 6.03 14.00
N ASN A 115 6.27 6.18 14.61
CA ASN A 115 7.26 7.21 14.28
C ASN A 115 7.68 7.21 12.79
N THR A 116 7.88 6.04 12.18
CA THR A 116 8.23 5.95 10.75
C THR A 116 7.12 6.52 9.86
N LEU A 117 5.85 6.20 10.13
CA LEU A 117 4.70 6.76 9.41
C LEU A 117 4.56 8.26 9.67
N TYR A 118 4.82 8.71 10.90
CA TYR A 118 4.84 10.13 11.23
C TYR A 118 5.90 10.90 10.42
N GLY A 119 7.11 10.33 10.27
CA GLY A 119 8.17 10.88 9.43
C GLY A 119 7.81 10.91 7.94
N ILE A 120 7.07 9.92 7.44
CA ILE A 120 6.54 9.91 6.07
C ILE A 120 5.61 11.11 5.84
N GLY A 121 4.86 11.55 6.85
CA GLY A 121 4.00 12.73 6.75
C GLY A 121 4.74 14.04 6.46
N GLN A 122 6.06 14.07 6.66
CA GLN A 122 6.91 15.24 6.38
C GLN A 122 7.51 15.23 4.97
N VAL A 123 7.25 14.18 4.18
CA VAL A 123 7.73 14.08 2.79
C VAL A 123 6.86 14.96 1.89
N PRO A 124 7.42 15.72 0.94
CA PRO A 124 6.68 16.77 0.24
C PRO A 124 5.67 16.28 -0.80
N SER A 125 5.70 15.00 -1.22
CA SER A 125 4.74 14.49 -2.22
C SER A 125 4.55 12.98 -2.15
N TRP A 126 3.38 12.50 -2.57
CA TRP A 126 3.05 11.06 -2.61
C TRP A 126 3.93 10.26 -3.57
N GLU A 127 4.43 10.86 -4.65
CA GLU A 127 5.38 10.22 -5.57
C GLU A 127 6.70 9.90 -4.85
N LYS A 128 7.20 10.84 -4.05
CA LYS A 128 8.40 10.64 -3.24
C LYS A 128 8.16 9.61 -2.14
N VAL A 129 7.00 9.67 -1.46
CA VAL A 129 6.61 8.66 -0.47
C VAL A 129 6.57 7.27 -1.10
N SER A 130 5.85 7.10 -2.21
CA SER A 130 5.71 5.83 -2.94
C SER A 130 7.08 5.27 -3.37
N SER A 131 7.93 6.11 -3.95
CA SER A 131 9.30 5.73 -4.33
C SER A 131 10.13 5.31 -3.11
N GLY A 132 10.04 6.06 -2.01
CA GLY A 132 10.68 5.74 -0.74
C GLY A 132 10.22 4.41 -0.15
N LEU A 133 8.90 4.16 -0.11
CA LEU A 133 8.32 2.93 0.40
C LEU A 133 8.73 1.71 -0.44
N VAL A 134 8.83 1.84 -1.77
CA VAL A 134 9.34 0.75 -2.62
C VAL A 134 10.81 0.44 -2.31
N LYS A 135 11.65 1.47 -2.08
CA LYS A 135 13.05 1.28 -1.69
C LYS A 135 13.15 0.63 -0.31
N MET A 136 12.35 1.10 0.64
CA MET A 136 12.28 0.55 1.99
C MET A 136 11.81 -0.92 1.97
N TYR A 137 10.81 -1.27 1.15
CA TYR A 137 10.37 -2.67 0.99
C TYR A 137 11.49 -3.57 0.47
N LYS A 138 12.25 -3.10 -0.51
CA LYS A 138 13.41 -3.85 -1.03
C LYS A 138 14.46 -4.06 0.06
N GLY A 139 14.79 -3.04 0.85
CA GLY A 139 15.83 -3.10 1.87
C GLY A 139 15.43 -3.87 3.13
N GLU A 140 14.23 -3.60 3.66
CA GLU A 140 13.79 -4.09 4.97
C GLU A 140 12.93 -5.36 4.91
N VAL A 141 12.40 -5.71 3.74
CA VAL A 141 11.67 -6.97 3.53
C VAL A 141 12.49 -7.89 2.64
N LEU A 142 12.63 -7.56 1.35
CA LEU A 142 13.17 -8.50 0.36
C LEU A 142 14.65 -8.83 0.57
N ASN A 143 15.43 -7.89 1.09
CA ASN A 143 16.85 -8.07 1.36
C ASN A 143 17.15 -8.39 2.84
N LYS A 144 16.13 -8.76 3.62
CA LYS A 144 16.25 -9.06 5.04
C LYS A 144 16.09 -10.56 5.27
N PHE A 145 17.18 -11.26 5.53
CA PHE A 145 17.15 -12.72 5.69
C PHE A 145 16.14 -13.21 6.75
N PRO A 146 16.06 -12.64 7.98
CA PRO A 146 15.07 -13.07 8.95
C PRO A 146 13.60 -12.98 8.48
N VAL A 147 13.31 -12.06 7.55
CA VAL A 147 11.97 -11.88 6.96
C VAL A 147 11.75 -12.84 5.79
N MET A 148 12.76 -13.02 4.93
CA MET A 148 12.63 -13.79 3.69
C MET A 148 13.01 -15.26 3.79
N GLN A 149 13.60 -15.71 4.90
CA GLN A 149 14.00 -17.11 5.10
C GLN A 149 12.85 -18.13 4.96
N HIS A 150 11.60 -17.67 5.13
CA HIS A 150 10.39 -18.49 4.98
C HIS A 150 9.75 -18.39 3.58
N PHE A 151 10.36 -17.67 2.64
CA PHE A 151 9.86 -17.57 1.28
C PHE A 151 10.07 -18.90 0.53
N LEU A 152 8.98 -19.44 -0.03
CA LEU A 152 9.01 -20.73 -0.73
C LEU A 152 9.26 -20.53 -2.21
N PHE A 153 10.17 -21.33 -2.76
CA PHE A 153 10.46 -21.38 -4.19
C PHE A 153 9.83 -22.61 -4.83
N GLY A 154 9.34 -22.46 -6.05
CA GLY A 154 8.69 -23.51 -6.81
C GLY A 154 8.74 -23.23 -8.31
N LYS A 155 7.89 -23.90 -9.09
CA LYS A 155 7.93 -23.76 -10.57
C LYS A 155 7.56 -22.36 -11.06
N LEU A 156 6.64 -21.66 -10.37
CA LEU A 156 6.20 -20.32 -10.75
C LEU A 156 7.17 -19.22 -10.27
N LEU A 157 7.81 -19.45 -9.13
CA LEU A 157 8.78 -18.54 -8.51
C LEU A 157 10.05 -19.34 -8.21
N SER A 158 10.92 -19.45 -9.23
CA SER A 158 12.15 -20.24 -9.12
C SER A 158 13.21 -19.51 -8.28
N PHE A 159 14.09 -20.30 -7.64
CA PHE A 159 15.32 -19.82 -7.02
C PHE A 159 16.47 -19.66 -8.04
N ASP A 160 16.28 -20.18 -9.26
CA ASP A 160 17.27 -20.07 -10.32
C ASP A 160 17.55 -18.60 -10.65
N PRO A 161 18.79 -18.27 -11.08
CA PRO A 161 19.13 -16.91 -11.49
C PRO A 161 18.15 -16.39 -12.54
N ALA A 162 17.61 -15.21 -12.30
CA ALA A 162 16.73 -14.55 -13.26
C ALA A 162 17.44 -14.40 -14.62
N PRO A 163 16.73 -14.55 -15.75
CA PRO A 163 17.29 -14.27 -17.06
C PRO A 163 17.92 -12.87 -17.08
N LYS A 164 19.09 -12.73 -17.70
CA LYS A 164 19.70 -11.41 -17.85
C LYS A 164 18.70 -10.51 -18.61
N PRO A 165 18.34 -9.33 -18.06
CA PRO A 165 17.41 -8.44 -18.73
C PRO A 165 17.97 -8.09 -20.11
N SER A 166 17.14 -8.21 -21.14
CA SER A 166 17.54 -7.81 -22.48
C SER A 166 17.71 -6.28 -22.49
N LEU A 167 18.66 -5.77 -23.26
CA LEU A 167 19.01 -4.33 -23.27
C LEU A 167 17.83 -3.41 -23.67
N GLY A 168 16.72 -3.98 -24.19
CA GLY A 168 15.49 -3.28 -24.58
C GLY A 168 14.49 -3.05 -23.44
N ASP A 169 14.54 -3.80 -22.35
CA ASP A 169 13.45 -3.83 -21.34
C ASP A 169 13.53 -2.69 -20.30
N PHE A 170 14.68 -2.04 -20.15
CA PHE A 170 14.88 -1.00 -19.13
C PHE A 170 14.22 0.35 -19.45
N LYS A 171 13.83 0.60 -20.70
CA LYS A 171 13.34 1.94 -21.13
C LYS A 171 11.82 2.10 -21.14
N SER A 172 11.04 1.01 -21.17
CA SER A 172 9.60 1.08 -21.42
C SER A 172 8.75 1.30 -20.15
N ASP A 173 9.09 0.65 -19.02
CA ASP A 173 8.15 0.56 -17.90
C ASP A 173 8.35 1.58 -16.77
N MET A 174 9.53 2.20 -16.65
CA MET A 174 9.83 3.06 -15.49
C MET A 174 9.38 4.53 -15.68
N PHE A 175 9.03 4.94 -16.91
CA PHE A 175 8.69 6.32 -17.27
C PHE A 175 7.38 6.46 -18.05
N ARG A 176 6.51 5.43 -18.08
CA ARG A 176 5.19 5.62 -18.67
C ARG A 176 4.41 6.57 -17.76
N LYS A 177 4.36 7.86 -18.16
CA LYS A 177 3.53 8.87 -17.50
C LYS A 177 2.12 8.29 -17.36
N PRO A 178 1.48 8.36 -16.19
CA PRO A 178 0.06 8.04 -16.11
C PRO A 178 -0.67 8.93 -17.11
N SER A 179 -1.54 8.32 -17.92
CA SER A 179 -2.42 9.06 -18.82
C SER A 179 -3.20 10.09 -17.99
N PRO A 180 -3.37 11.33 -18.49
CA PRO A 180 -4.14 12.34 -17.77
C PRO A 180 -5.54 11.79 -17.49
N VAL A 181 -5.90 11.70 -16.21
CA VAL A 181 -7.25 11.32 -15.78
C VAL A 181 -8.14 12.52 -16.08
N SER A 182 -9.11 12.35 -16.98
CA SER A 182 -10.08 13.41 -17.27
C SER A 182 -10.91 13.72 -16.02
N PRO A 183 -11.29 14.99 -15.76
CA PRO A 183 -12.08 15.36 -14.60
C PRO A 183 -13.42 14.61 -14.61
N VAL A 184 -13.74 13.98 -13.46
CA VAL A 184 -15.00 13.27 -13.24
C VAL A 184 -16.15 14.26 -13.40
N THR A 185 -16.95 14.09 -14.45
CA THR A 185 -18.20 14.85 -14.60
C THR A 185 -19.24 14.21 -13.70
N ILE A 186 -19.66 14.93 -12.65
CA ILE A 186 -20.77 14.52 -11.81
C ILE A 186 -22.05 14.65 -12.64
N HIS A 187 -22.61 13.53 -13.08
CA HIS A 187 -23.99 13.49 -13.57
C HIS A 187 -24.90 13.40 -12.35
N ASN A 188 -25.58 14.51 -12.03
CA ASN A 188 -26.73 14.50 -11.13
C ASN A 188 -27.88 13.77 -11.82
N GLY A 189 -28.29 12.64 -11.25
CA GLY A 189 -29.52 11.92 -11.57
C GLY A 189 -30.25 11.58 -10.29
#